data_AF-A0A0Q4LLR0-F1
#
_entry.id   AF-A0A0Q4LLR0-F1
#
_cell.length_a   1.000
_cell.length_b   1.000
_cell.length_c   1.000
_cell.angle_alpha   90.00
_cell.angle_beta   90.00
_cell.angle_gamma   90.00
#
_symmetry.space_group_name_H-M   'P 1'
#
loop_
_entity.id
_entity.type
_entity.pdbx_description
1 polymer ?
#
loop_
_entity_poly.entity_id
_entity_poly.type
_entity_poly.pdbx_seq_one_letter_code
_entity_poly.pdbx_strand_id
1 'polypeptide(L)'
;MDLADTITADANFLREREMQTQVRLQLGTLEPGLVAIDGAIEVSVATGRIDILARDAEGRTVVIELKPGKCPAGALEQLLAYAYDIEQEHGTGVRAMLVAGSFSDRIRAAARRAGGVELRTYAYSLNFATLA
;
A
#
# COMPACT_ATOMS: atom_id res chain seq x y z
N MET A 1 1.83 0.93 -28.80
CA MET A 1 2.67 0.70 -27.62
C MET A 1 3.84 -0.13 -28.08
N ASP A 2 5.07 0.30 -27.80
CA ASP A 2 6.27 -0.45 -28.21
C ASP A 2 6.39 -1.76 -27.40
N LEU A 3 7.06 -2.77 -27.93
CA LEU A 3 7.28 -4.05 -27.25
C LEU A 3 7.98 -3.86 -25.89
N ALA A 4 8.91 -2.91 -25.81
CA ALA A 4 9.59 -2.56 -24.56
C ALA A 4 8.63 -1.97 -23.50
N ASP A 5 7.67 -1.16 -23.91
CA ASP A 5 6.65 -0.60 -23.02
C ASP A 5 5.77 -1.71 -22.45
N THR A 6 5.37 -2.67 -23.28
CA THR A 6 4.57 -3.84 -22.87
C THR A 6 5.31 -4.71 -21.87
N ILE A 7 6.57 -5.04 -22.15
CA ILE A 7 7.41 -5.83 -21.23
C ILE A 7 7.56 -5.12 -19.88
N THR A 8 7.74 -3.79 -19.89
CA THR A 8 7.88 -3.01 -18.66
C THR A 8 6.58 -2.97 -17.86
N ALA A 9 5.44 -2.79 -18.53
CA ALA A 9 4.13 -2.81 -17.90
C ALA A 9 3.83 -4.17 -17.26
N ASP A 10 4.08 -5.27 -17.99
CA ASP A 10 3.89 -6.63 -17.50
C ASP A 10 4.79 -6.92 -16.28
N ALA A 11 6.06 -6.50 -16.35
CA ALA A 11 7.00 -6.66 -15.23
C ALA A 11 6.55 -5.88 -13.99
N ASN A 12 6.04 -4.65 -14.15
CA ASN A 12 5.53 -3.87 -13.02
C ASN A 12 4.28 -4.53 -12.43
N PHE A 13 3.34 -4.97 -13.25
CA PHE A 13 2.14 -5.67 -12.81
C PHE A 13 2.47 -6.92 -12.00
N LEU A 14 3.43 -7.73 -12.45
CA LEU A 14 3.88 -8.91 -11.71
C LEU A 14 4.49 -8.53 -10.35
N ARG A 15 5.28 -7.45 -10.29
CA ARG A 15 5.89 -6.96 -9.04
C ARG A 15 4.86 -6.40 -8.07
N GLU A 16 3.82 -5.74 -8.56
CA GLU A 16 2.69 -5.25 -7.75
C GLU A 16 1.97 -6.43 -7.10
N ARG A 17 1.63 -7.46 -7.87
CA ARG A 17 0.97 -8.67 -7.36
C ARG A 17 1.83 -9.44 -6.35
N GLU A 18 3.13 -9.55 -6.63
CA GLU A 18 4.07 -10.18 -5.70
C GLU A 18 4.18 -9.38 -4.40
N MET A 19 4.34 -8.06 -4.48
CA MET A 19 4.38 -7.18 -3.33
C MET A 19 3.10 -7.29 -2.49
N GLN A 20 1.93 -7.27 -3.12
CA GLN A 20 0.64 -7.45 -2.44
C GLN A 20 0.57 -8.78 -1.68
N THR A 21 1.02 -9.87 -2.33
CA THR A 21 1.07 -11.20 -1.70
C THR A 21 2.00 -11.20 -0.48
N GLN A 22 3.21 -10.65 -0.61
CA GLN A 22 4.19 -10.63 0.48
C GLN A 22 3.76 -9.74 1.64
N VAL A 23 3.19 -8.57 1.36
CA VAL A 23 2.67 -7.67 2.40
C VAL A 23 1.54 -8.33 3.18
N ARG A 24 0.60 -9.01 2.50
CA ARG A 24 -0.49 -9.74 3.17
C ARG A 24 0.02 -10.80 4.15
N LEU A 25 1.09 -11.51 3.80
CA LEU A 25 1.72 -12.51 4.68
C LEU A 25 2.46 -11.88 5.88
N GLN A 26 2.74 -10.59 5.84
CA GLN A 26 3.59 -9.89 6.81
C GLN A 26 2.89 -8.68 7.46
N LEU A 27 1.55 -8.62 7.43
CA LEU A 27 0.80 -7.47 8.00
C LEU A 27 1.16 -7.21 9.46
N GLY A 28 1.33 -8.24 10.28
CA GLY A 28 1.76 -8.09 11.66
C GLY A 28 3.17 -7.49 11.84
N THR A 29 4.04 -7.63 10.84
CA THR A 29 5.36 -6.98 10.80
C THR A 29 5.26 -5.54 10.27
N LEU A 30 4.35 -5.29 9.33
CA LEU A 30 4.05 -3.94 8.84
C LEU A 30 3.53 -3.06 9.99
N GLU A 31 2.60 -3.60 10.77
CA GLU A 31 2.10 -3.03 12.01
C GLU A 31 1.55 -4.13 12.94
N PRO A 32 1.98 -4.21 14.21
CA PRO A 32 1.46 -5.20 15.16
C PRO A 32 -0.06 -5.13 15.31
N GLY A 33 -0.73 -6.27 15.12
CA GLY A 33 -2.20 -6.38 15.24
C GLY A 33 -2.98 -5.98 13.98
N LEU A 34 -2.30 -5.61 12.89
CA LEU A 34 -2.95 -5.33 11.61
C LEU A 34 -3.45 -6.61 10.93
N VAL A 35 -4.73 -6.63 10.56
CA VAL A 35 -5.40 -7.79 9.95
C VAL A 35 -6.16 -7.36 8.70
N ALA A 36 -5.98 -8.06 7.57
CA ALA A 36 -6.75 -7.82 6.35
C ALA A 36 -8.24 -8.19 6.55
N ILE A 37 -9.14 -7.36 6.02
CA ILE A 37 -10.60 -7.52 6.13
C ILE A 37 -11.30 -7.57 4.77
N ASP A 38 -10.54 -7.67 3.69
CA ASP A 38 -10.99 -7.61 2.29
C ASP A 38 -11.15 -9.00 1.62
N GLY A 39 -10.97 -10.10 2.36
CA GLY A 39 -11.09 -11.44 1.78
C GLY A 39 -10.00 -11.78 0.75
N ALA A 40 -8.84 -11.11 0.81
CA ALA A 40 -7.72 -11.29 -0.11
C ALA A 40 -7.99 -10.87 -1.57
N ILE A 41 -8.95 -9.98 -1.77
CA ILE A 41 -9.22 -9.33 -3.06
C ILE A 41 -9.10 -7.82 -2.94
N GLU A 42 -8.77 -7.15 -4.04
CA GLU A 42 -8.81 -5.68 -4.12
C GLU A 42 -10.25 -5.18 -3.88
N VAL A 43 -10.38 -4.06 -3.18
CA VAL A 43 -11.69 -3.46 -2.88
C VAL A 43 -11.98 -2.32 -3.84
N SER A 44 -13.04 -2.44 -4.65
CA SER A 44 -13.48 -1.37 -5.55
C SER A 44 -14.20 -0.28 -4.78
N VAL A 45 -13.81 0.97 -5.02
CA VAL A 45 -14.43 2.19 -4.50
C VAL A 45 -14.72 3.15 -5.66
N ALA A 46 -15.41 4.27 -5.40
CA ALA A 46 -15.79 5.23 -6.44
C ALA A 46 -14.60 5.78 -7.22
N THR A 47 -13.46 5.97 -6.56
CA THR A 47 -12.25 6.56 -7.13
C THR A 47 -11.21 5.55 -7.61
N GLY A 48 -11.44 4.24 -7.47
CA GLY A 48 -10.52 3.21 -7.97
C GLY A 48 -10.60 1.88 -7.22
N ARG A 49 -9.44 1.24 -7.00
CA ARG A 49 -9.35 -0.05 -6.31
C ARG A 49 -8.25 0.00 -5.26
N ILE A 50 -8.59 -0.39 -4.04
CA ILE A 50 -7.70 -0.44 -2.89
C ILE A 50 -6.93 -1.77 -2.92
N ASP A 51 -5.61 -1.72 -2.78
CA ASP A 51 -4.76 -2.92 -2.76
C ASP A 51 -5.05 -3.82 -1.56
N ILE A 52 -5.12 -3.24 -0.36
CA ILE A 52 -5.45 -3.95 0.88
C ILE A 52 -6.31 -3.06 1.78
N LEU A 53 -7.45 -3.60 2.22
CA LEU A 53 -8.24 -3.03 3.31
C LEU A 53 -8.01 -3.85 4.59
N ALA A 54 -7.64 -3.19 5.67
CA ALA A 54 -7.27 -3.81 6.92
C ALA A 54 -7.94 -3.16 8.13
N ARG A 55 -7.77 -3.79 9.29
CA ARG A 55 -8.15 -3.27 10.59
C ARG A 55 -6.95 -3.33 11.53
N ASP A 56 -6.68 -2.23 12.23
CA ASP A 56 -5.60 -2.18 13.22
C ASP A 56 -6.00 -2.79 14.57
N ALA A 57 -5.05 -2.81 15.51
CA ALA A 57 -5.24 -3.38 16.84
C ALA A 57 -6.33 -2.65 17.65
N GLU A 58 -6.59 -1.38 17.37
CA GLU A 58 -7.65 -0.58 18.00
C GLU A 58 -9.00 -0.69 17.27
N GLY A 59 -9.10 -1.50 16.22
CA GLY A 59 -10.32 -1.71 15.47
C GLY A 59 -10.60 -0.65 14.40
N ARG A 60 -9.66 0.27 14.12
CA ARG A 60 -9.83 1.31 13.10
C ARG A 60 -9.54 0.73 11.71
N THR A 61 -10.29 1.19 10.72
CA THR A 61 -10.10 0.79 9.32
C THR A 61 -8.83 1.42 8.77
N VAL A 62 -8.03 0.64 8.04
CA VAL A 62 -6.79 1.08 7.40
C VAL A 62 -6.87 0.78 5.90
N VAL A 63 -6.76 1.81 5.07
CA VAL A 63 -6.60 1.70 3.62
C VAL A 63 -5.09 1.66 3.33
N ILE A 64 -4.64 0.64 2.62
CA ILE A 64 -3.22 0.44 2.31
C ILE A 64 -3.04 0.42 0.79
N GLU A 65 -2.19 1.32 0.30
CA GLU A 65 -1.78 1.41 -1.10
C GLU A 65 -0.31 0.98 -1.23
N LEU A 66 -0.01 0.16 -2.23
CA LEU A 66 1.29 -0.46 -2.45
C LEU A 66 1.90 0.06 -3.75
N LYS A 67 3.17 0.49 -3.70
CA LYS A 67 3.93 0.89 -4.90
C LYS A 67 5.29 0.19 -4.94
N PRO A 68 5.58 -0.65 -5.94
CA PRO A 68 6.88 -1.30 -6.04
C PRO A 68 7.97 -0.26 -6.33
N GLY A 69 9.07 -0.29 -5.57
CA GLY A 69 10.18 0.63 -5.77
C GLY A 69 9.86 2.07 -5.38
N LYS A 70 10.24 3.05 -6.22
CA LYS A 70 10.05 4.46 -5.91
C LYS A 70 8.56 4.84 -6.06
N CYS A 71 8.00 5.45 -5.03
CA CYS A 71 6.63 5.93 -5.04
C CYS A 71 6.43 6.94 -6.20
N PRO A 72 5.50 6.69 -7.13
CA PRO A 72 5.23 7.60 -8.23
C PRO A 72 4.49 8.85 -7.73
N ALA A 73 4.51 9.91 -8.55
CA ALA A 73 3.61 11.04 -8.37
C ALA A 73 2.15 10.56 -8.46
N GLY A 74 1.25 11.22 -7.74
CA GLY A 74 -0.17 10.85 -7.71
C GLY A 74 -0.55 9.71 -6.76
N ALA A 75 0.38 8.88 -6.30
CA ALA A 75 0.06 7.78 -5.38
C ALA A 75 -0.55 8.25 -4.05
N LEU A 76 -0.10 9.40 -3.53
CA LEU A 76 -0.69 9.99 -2.33
C LEU A 76 -2.11 10.51 -2.59
N GLU A 77 -2.37 11.10 -3.76
CA GLU A 77 -3.69 11.60 -4.15
C GLU A 77 -4.67 10.42 -4.30
N GLN A 78 -4.21 9.32 -4.91
CA GLN A 78 -4.95 8.07 -5.03
C GLN A 78 -5.30 7.49 -3.64
N LEU A 79 -4.33 7.34 -2.75
CA LEU A 79 -4.56 6.83 -1.39
C LEU A 79 -5.57 7.69 -0.60
N LEU A 80 -5.46 9.02 -0.69
CA LEU A 80 -6.36 9.93 0.00
C LEU A 80 -7.80 9.84 -0.55
N ALA A 81 -7.96 9.68 -1.86
CA ALA A 81 -9.26 9.47 -2.48
C ALA A 81 -9.92 8.17 -1.99
N TYR A 82 -9.15 7.09 -1.86
CA TYR A 82 -9.65 5.82 -1.34
C TYR A 82 -10.06 5.89 0.12
N ALA A 83 -9.23 6.54 0.95
CA ALA A 83 -9.57 6.75 2.34
C ALA A 83 -10.87 7.55 2.49
N TYR A 84 -11.05 8.60 1.68
CA TYR A 84 -12.28 9.39 1.64
C TYR A 84 -13.49 8.52 1.29
N ASP A 85 -13.44 7.71 0.23
CA ASP A 85 -14.57 6.87 -0.18
C ASP A 85 -14.98 5.89 0.94
N ILE A 86 -14.01 5.25 1.60
CA ILE A 86 -14.28 4.34 2.73
C ILE A 86 -14.84 5.07 3.96
N GLU A 87 -14.35 6.28 4.26
CA GLU A 87 -14.90 7.10 5.35
C GLU A 87 -16.37 7.43 5.09
N GLN A 88 -16.71 7.76 3.85
CA GLN A 88 -18.08 8.08 3.45
C GLN A 88 -19.00 6.85 3.50
N GLU A 89 -18.50 5.67 3.15
CA GLU A 89 -19.25 4.42 3.20
C GLU A 89 -19.48 3.93 4.64
N HIS A 90 -18.46 4.02 5.51
CA HIS A 90 -18.51 3.46 6.86
C HIS A 90 -18.95 4.46 7.94
N GLY A 91 -18.89 5.76 7.67
CA GLY A 91 -19.24 6.81 8.63
C GLY A 91 -18.26 6.95 9.81
N THR A 92 -17.06 6.37 9.69
CA THR A 92 -16.01 6.39 10.71
C THR A 92 -14.68 6.79 10.09
N GLY A 93 -13.82 7.48 10.83
CA GLY A 93 -12.50 7.86 10.35
C GLY A 93 -11.63 6.66 9.95
N VAL A 94 -10.82 6.85 8.92
CA VAL A 94 -9.97 5.84 8.30
C VAL A 94 -8.51 6.26 8.38
N ARG A 95 -7.62 5.31 8.65
CA ARG A 95 -6.17 5.51 8.52
C ARG A 95 -5.75 5.21 7.09
N ALA A 96 -4.83 6.00 6.57
CA ALA A 96 -4.26 5.80 5.24
C ALA A 96 -2.79 5.41 5.35
N MET A 97 -2.38 4.31 4.70
CA MET A 97 -1.00 3.83 4.70
C MET A 97 -0.49 3.68 3.28
N LEU A 98 0.60 4.36 2.94
CA LEU A 98 1.28 4.23 1.65
C LEU A 98 2.57 3.44 1.86
N VAL A 99 2.70 2.30 1.17
CA VAL A 99 3.88 1.44 1.26
C VAL A 99 4.66 1.51 -0.05
N ALA A 100 5.93 1.93 -0.01
CA ALA A 100 6.79 1.99 -1.19
C ALA A 100 8.27 1.77 -0.84
N GLY A 101 9.11 1.36 -1.78
CA GLY A 101 10.56 1.25 -1.55
C GLY A 101 11.24 2.58 -1.25
N SER A 102 10.71 3.70 -1.76
CA SER A 102 11.18 5.05 -1.37
C SER A 102 10.16 6.14 -1.67
N PHE A 103 10.28 7.28 -1.00
CA PHE A 103 9.45 8.47 -1.19
C PHE A 103 10.31 9.67 -1.60
N SER A 104 9.75 10.58 -2.39
CA SER A 104 10.37 11.89 -2.63
C SER A 104 10.13 12.85 -1.46
N ASP A 105 10.94 13.91 -1.32
CA ASP A 105 10.69 14.96 -0.32
C ASP A 105 9.32 15.62 -0.47
N ARG A 106 8.86 15.78 -1.72
CA ARG A 106 7.54 16.34 -2.02
C ARG A 106 6.42 15.46 -1.44
N ILE A 107 6.50 14.14 -1.62
CA ILE A 107 5.51 13.21 -1.06
C ILE A 107 5.57 13.20 0.46
N ARG A 108 6.78 13.18 1.05
CA ARG A 108 6.97 13.28 2.50
C ARG A 108 6.34 14.54 3.09
N ALA A 109 6.58 15.69 2.46
CA ALA A 109 6.02 16.97 2.91
C ALA A 109 4.50 17.02 2.78
N ALA A 110 3.95 16.54 1.66
CA ALA A 110 2.52 16.50 1.42
C ALA A 110 1.79 15.57 2.42
N ALA A 111 2.31 14.36 2.64
CA ALA A 111 1.74 13.41 3.61
C ALA A 111 1.72 14.00 5.04
N ARG A 112 2.82 14.66 5.44
CA ARG A 112 2.89 15.34 6.74
C ARG A 112 1.85 16.46 6.86
N ARG A 113 1.59 17.21 5.79
CA ARG A 113 0.60 18.30 5.78
C ARG A 113 -0.84 17.78 5.80
N ALA A 114 -1.10 16.69 5.08
CA ALA A 114 -2.42 16.05 5.01
C ALA A 114 -2.86 15.53 6.39
N GLY A 115 -1.93 14.93 7.15
CA GLY A 115 -2.26 14.24 8.39
C GLY A 115 -3.04 12.93 8.13
N GLY A 116 -3.11 12.04 9.11
CA GLY A 116 -3.80 10.75 8.96
C GLY A 116 -3.19 9.77 7.94
N VAL A 117 -2.07 10.14 7.31
CA VAL A 117 -1.32 9.34 6.35
C VAL A 117 -0.01 8.86 6.96
N GLU A 118 0.24 7.56 6.80
CA GLU A 118 1.46 6.91 7.22
C GLU A 118 2.26 6.45 6.01
N LEU A 119 3.55 6.78 5.97
CA LEU A 119 4.46 6.35 4.92
C LEU A 119 5.33 5.20 5.44
N ARG A 120 5.28 4.04 4.79
CA ARG A 120 6.07 2.86 5.15
C ARG A 120 7.02 2.50 4.02
N THR A 121 8.29 2.29 4.36
CA THR A 121 9.28 1.75 3.43
C THR A 121 9.54 0.29 3.69
N TYR A 122 9.79 -0.48 2.63
CA TYR A 122 10.21 -1.88 2.72
C TYR A 122 11.58 -2.08 2.06
N ALA A 123 12.26 -3.14 2.44
CA ALA A 123 13.49 -3.61 1.80
C ALA A 123 13.44 -5.13 1.67
N TYR A 124 13.90 -5.66 0.53
CA TYR A 124 14.15 -7.09 0.40
C TYR A 124 15.47 -7.43 1.10
N SER A 125 15.45 -8.44 1.97
CA SER A 125 16.67 -8.97 2.59
C SER A 125 16.77 -10.47 2.37
N LEU A 126 17.96 -10.93 2.01
CA LEU A 126 18.30 -12.34 1.93
C LEU A 126 19.35 -12.62 3.00
N ASN A 127 19.06 -13.56 3.88
CA ASN A 127 19.99 -14.00 4.91
C ASN A 127 20.37 -15.44 4.60
N PHE A 128 21.66 -15.70 4.40
CA PHE A 128 22.19 -17.02 4.09
C PHE A 128 23.01 -17.53 5.27
N ALA A 129 22.84 -18.80 5.61
CA ALA A 129 23.69 -19.50 6.57
C ALA A 129 24.38 -20.66 5.87
N THR A 130 25.61 -20.95 6.29
CA THR A 130 26.35 -22.13 5.82
C THR A 130 25.93 -23.33 6.67
N LEU A 131 25.61 -24.44 6.03
CA LEU A 131 25.44 -25.72 6.72
C LEU A 131 26.83 -26.34 6.93
N ALA A 132 27.12 -26.71 8.18
CA ALA A 132 28.29 -27.52 8.54
C ALA A 132 28.01 -29.01 8.26
#